data_AF-A0A1G3CS67-F1
#
_entry.id   AF-A0A1G3CS67-F1
#
_cell.length_a   1.000
_cell.length_b   1.000
_cell.length_c   1.000
_cell.angle_alpha   90.00
_cell.angle_beta   90.00
_cell.angle_gamma   90.00
#
_symmetry.space_group_name_H-M   'P 1'
#
loop_
_entity.id
_entity.type
_entity.pdbx_description
1 polymer ?
#
loop_
_entity_poly.entity_id
_entity_poly.type
_entity_poly.pdbx_seq_one_letter_code
_entity_poly.pdbx_strand_id
1 'polypeptide(L)'
;MYRNILLIILGLTISMGVHAQEKKANEKPKMKFLGAFDAGQAGVSIYKLFDQSDNVVCYVLAPDAASRKQTSEGLIYDSNSVGSISCLMVKVPVIPIAAEPVRLK
;
A
#
# COMPACT_ATOMS: atom_id res chain seq x y z
N MET A 1 29.87 50.80 -16.80
CA MET A 1 29.65 50.06 -15.53
C MET A 1 28.55 48.99 -15.61
N TYR A 2 27.52 49.12 -16.46
CA TYR A 2 26.40 48.17 -16.52
C TYR A 2 26.67 46.83 -17.27
N ARG A 3 27.69 46.78 -18.13
CA ARG A 3 28.00 45.57 -18.94
C ARG A 3 28.46 44.37 -18.11
N ASN A 4 29.18 44.63 -17.02
CA ASN A 4 29.66 43.57 -16.12
C ASN A 4 28.58 43.08 -15.15
N ILE A 5 27.58 43.93 -14.85
CA ILE A 5 26.44 43.57 -14.00
C ILE A 5 25.47 42.64 -14.76
N LEU A 6 25.27 42.89 -16.05
CA LEU A 6 24.40 42.07 -16.90
C LEU A 6 24.87 40.60 -16.99
N LEU A 7 26.19 40.38 -17.06
CA LEU A 7 26.78 39.04 -17.16
C LEU A 7 26.64 38.23 -15.86
N ILE A 8 26.65 38.90 -14.70
CA ILE A 8 26.47 38.25 -13.41
C ILE A 8 25.01 37.79 -13.23
N ILE A 9 24.05 38.62 -13.67
CA ILE A 9 22.62 38.27 -13.62
C ILE A 9 22.32 37.11 -14.57
N LEU A 10 22.96 37.07 -15.75
CA LEU A 10 22.80 35.98 -16.72
C LEU A 10 23.41 34.65 -16.23
N GLY A 11 24.46 34.70 -15.40
CA GLY A 11 25.07 33.51 -14.79
C GLY A 11 24.28 32.93 -13.62
N LEU A 12 23.56 33.76 -12.86
CA LEU A 12 22.78 33.30 -11.70
C LEU A 12 21.49 32.56 -12.06
N THR A 13 20.92 32.78 -13.25
CA THR A 13 19.67 32.14 -13.65
C THR A 13 19.83 30.70 -14.13
N ILE A 14 21.05 30.24 -14.39
CA ILE A 14 21.31 28.88 -14.91
C ILE A 14 21.40 27.85 -13.76
N SER A 15 21.59 28.26 -12.50
CA SER A 15 21.76 27.30 -11.38
C SER A 15 20.45 26.79 -10.74
N MET A 16 19.28 27.29 -11.16
CA MET A 16 17.98 26.89 -10.57
C MET A 16 17.23 25.80 -11.35
N GLY A 17 17.85 25.23 -12.38
CA GLY A 17 17.25 24.19 -13.23
C GLY A 17 17.39 22.75 -12.74
N VAL A 18 17.78 22.52 -11.47
CA VAL A 18 17.74 21.15 -10.90
C VAL A 18 16.30 20.83 -10.52
N HIS A 19 15.49 20.54 -11.54
CA HIS A 19 14.22 19.87 -11.33
C HIS A 19 14.51 18.52 -10.67
N ALA A 20 14.28 18.43 -9.36
CA ALA A 20 14.04 17.16 -8.72
C ALA A 20 12.91 16.49 -9.52
N GLN A 21 13.26 15.49 -10.34
CA GLN A 21 12.27 14.62 -10.94
C GLN A 21 11.58 13.91 -9.79
N GLU A 22 10.45 14.48 -9.37
CA GLU A 22 9.43 13.79 -8.60
C GLU A 22 9.02 12.60 -9.47
N LYS A 23 9.68 11.46 -9.28
CA LYS A 23 9.19 10.20 -9.84
C LYS A 23 7.81 10.05 -9.23
N LYS A 24 6.76 10.33 -10.01
CA LYS A 24 5.39 9.96 -9.65
C LYS A 24 5.48 8.52 -9.14
N ALA A 25 5.21 8.34 -7.85
CA ALA A 25 5.27 7.03 -7.23
C ALA A 25 4.44 6.11 -8.13
N ASN A 26 5.10 5.12 -8.74
CA ASN A 26 4.41 4.14 -9.55
C ASN A 26 3.49 3.38 -8.58
N GLU A 27 2.22 3.78 -8.53
CA GLU A 27 1.26 3.24 -7.58
C GLU A 27 1.05 1.77 -7.96
N LYS A 28 1.56 0.87 -7.11
CA LYS A 28 1.42 -0.56 -7.33
C LYS A 28 -0.07 -0.92 -7.34
N PRO A 29 -0.52 -1.81 -8.25
CA PRO A 29 -1.90 -2.29 -8.23
C PRO A 29 -2.24 -2.84 -6.84
N LYS A 30 -3.42 -2.46 -6.33
CA LYS A 30 -3.90 -2.87 -5.00
C LYS A 30 -4.79 -4.10 -5.15
N MET A 31 -4.55 -5.12 -4.32
CA MET A 31 -5.46 -6.26 -4.25
C MET A 31 -6.80 -5.83 -3.65
N LYS A 32 -7.89 -6.44 -4.13
CA LYS A 32 -9.25 -6.21 -3.65
C LYS A 32 -9.57 -7.11 -2.46
N PHE A 33 -10.08 -6.53 -1.38
CA PHE A 33 -10.57 -7.30 -0.24
C PHE A 33 -11.85 -8.08 -0.61
N LEU A 34 -11.86 -9.39 -0.29
CA LEU A 34 -13.01 -10.27 -0.52
C LEU A 34 -13.65 -10.78 0.77
N GLY A 35 -12.95 -10.77 1.90
CA GLY A 35 -13.46 -11.25 3.18
C GLY A 35 -12.36 -11.56 4.18
N ALA A 36 -12.73 -11.77 5.43
CA ALA A 36 -11.83 -12.18 6.51
C ALA A 36 -12.38 -13.45 7.17
N PHE A 37 -11.47 -14.31 7.62
CA PHE A 37 -11.77 -15.57 8.31
C PHE A 37 -11.07 -15.60 9.66
N ASP A 38 -11.67 -16.33 10.59
CA ASP A 38 -11.07 -16.63 11.90
C ASP A 38 -9.77 -17.43 11.72
N ALA A 39 -8.70 -16.98 12.36
CA ALA A 39 -7.41 -17.65 12.37
C ALA A 39 -7.30 -18.72 13.49
N GLY A 40 -8.30 -18.84 14.36
CA GLY A 40 -8.27 -19.70 15.55
C GLY A 40 -7.38 -19.17 16.68
N GLN A 41 -6.85 -17.95 16.52
CA GLN A 41 -6.01 -17.27 17.50
C GLN A 41 -6.49 -15.83 17.68
N ALA A 42 -6.60 -15.39 18.94
CA ALA A 42 -7.08 -14.04 19.26
C ALA A 42 -6.13 -12.96 18.70
N GLY A 43 -6.73 -11.89 18.14
CA GLY A 43 -6.00 -10.73 17.63
C GLY A 43 -5.38 -10.92 16.24
N VAL A 44 -5.74 -12.00 15.54
CA VAL A 44 -5.24 -12.35 14.20
C VAL A 44 -6.40 -12.83 13.33
N SER A 45 -6.41 -12.37 12.08
CA SER A 45 -7.38 -12.79 11.06
C SER A 45 -6.68 -13.26 9.78
N ILE A 46 -7.37 -14.11 9.02
CA ILE A 46 -6.97 -14.48 7.66
C ILE A 46 -7.76 -13.65 6.66
N TYR A 47 -7.10 -12.73 5.97
CA TYR A 47 -7.70 -11.86 4.96
C TYR A 47 -7.63 -12.51 3.57
N LYS A 48 -8.77 -12.61 2.88
CA LYS A 48 -8.86 -13.01 1.48
C LYS A 48 -8.81 -11.79 0.58
N LEU A 49 -7.80 -11.74 -0.26
CA LEU A 49 -7.52 -10.67 -1.19
C LEU A 49 -7.52 -11.22 -2.62
N PHE A 50 -7.93 -10.42 -3.59
CA PHE A 50 -7.93 -10.77 -5.01
C PHE A 50 -7.07 -9.80 -5.79
N ASP A 51 -6.03 -10.31 -6.43
CA ASP A 51 -5.28 -9.57 -7.44
C ASP A 51 -5.96 -9.71 -8.80
N GLN A 52 -6.48 -8.59 -9.30
CA GLN A 52 -7.16 -8.54 -10.59
C GLN A 52 -6.19 -8.61 -11.77
N SER A 53 -4.93 -8.23 -11.55
CA SER A 53 -3.89 -8.17 -12.59
C SER A 53 -3.46 -9.58 -12.98
N ASP A 54 -3.24 -10.42 -11.97
CA ASP A 54 -2.72 -11.79 -12.14
C ASP A 54 -3.81 -12.86 -11.97
N ASN A 55 -5.05 -12.46 -11.66
CA ASN A 55 -6.18 -13.36 -11.37
C ASN A 55 -5.86 -14.38 -10.27
N VAL A 56 -5.33 -13.88 -9.16
CA VAL A 56 -4.84 -14.65 -8.02
C VAL A 56 -5.64 -14.29 -6.77
N VAL A 57 -6.01 -15.28 -5.97
CA VAL A 57 -6.55 -15.07 -4.63
C VAL A 57 -5.46 -15.35 -3.60
N CYS A 58 -5.20 -14.37 -2.74
CA CYS A 58 -4.25 -14.46 -1.64
C CYS A 58 -4.98 -14.53 -0.29
N TYR A 59 -4.54 -15.44 0.57
CA TYR A 59 -4.92 -15.54 1.98
C TYR A 59 -3.76 -15.00 2.81
N VAL A 60 -4.01 -13.94 3.57
CA VAL A 60 -3.01 -13.24 4.38
C VAL A 60 -3.36 -13.42 5.85
N LEU A 61 -2.52 -14.14 6.58
CA LEU A 61 -2.58 -14.19 8.05
C LEU A 61 -1.92 -12.92 8.58
N ALA A 62 -2.69 -12.06 9.24
CA ALA A 62 -2.20 -10.81 9.79
C ALA A 62 -2.94 -10.44 11.08
N PRO A 63 -2.31 -9.66 11.97
CA PRO A 63 -2.96 -9.17 13.18
C PRO A 63 -4.08 -8.18 12.85
N ASP A 64 -5.14 -8.18 13.66
CA ASP A 64 -6.33 -7.33 13.47
C ASP A 64 -6.01 -5.84 13.63
N ALA A 65 -5.04 -5.54 14.48
CA ALA A 65 -4.53 -4.19 14.71
C ALA A 65 -3.01 -4.17 14.56
N ALA A 66 -2.53 -3.19 13.81
CA ALA A 66 -1.11 -2.87 13.82
C ALA A 66 -0.75 -2.27 15.20
N SER A 67 -0.12 -3.06 16.06
CA SER A 67 0.41 -2.53 17.32
C SER A 67 1.57 -1.59 17.02
N ARG A 68 1.45 -0.35 17.52
CA ARG A 68 2.48 0.68 17.44
C ARG A 68 2.81 1.09 18.85
N LYS A 69 4.09 1.02 19.18
CA LYS A 69 4.58 1.48 20.47
C LYS A 69 5.36 2.77 20.26
N GLN A 70 4.85 3.87 20.82
CA GLN A 70 5.62 5.09 20.93
C GLN A 70 6.75 4.86 21.95
N THR A 71 7.99 5.14 21.56
CA THR A 71 9.16 5.14 22.45
C THR A 71 9.81 6.51 22.48
N SER A 72 10.77 6.71 23.39
CA SER A 72 11.58 7.93 23.49
C SER A 72 12.38 8.23 22.22
N GLU A 73 12.63 7.22 21.38
CA GLU A 73 13.41 7.34 20.15
C GLU A 73 12.53 7.37 18.88
N GLY A 74 11.21 7.24 19.03
CA GLY A 74 10.25 7.30 17.92
C GLY A 74 9.18 6.21 17.95
N LEU A 75 8.41 6.14 16.86
CA LEU A 75 7.41 5.09 16.66
C LEU A 75 8.10 3.77 16.33
N ILE A 76 7.98 2.80 17.23
CA ILE A 76 8.38 1.42 16.97
C ILE A 76 7.13 0.65 16.58
N TYR A 77 7.20 -0.06 15.46
CA TYR A 77 6.19 -1.03 15.08
C TYR A 77 6.50 -2.31 15.87
N ASP A 78 5.54 -2.78 16.66
CA ASP A 78 5.72 -4.08 17.30
C ASP A 78 5.91 -5.10 16.18
N SER A 79 6.98 -5.89 16.32
CA SER A 79 7.36 -6.90 15.35
C SER A 79 6.32 -8.02 15.39
N ASN A 80 5.25 -7.84 14.64
CA ASN A 80 4.19 -8.83 14.48
C ASN A 80 4.78 -10.00 13.70
N SER A 81 5.30 -10.99 14.44
CA SER A 81 5.85 -12.24 13.89
C SER A 81 4.77 -13.11 13.22
N VAL A 82 3.51 -12.69 13.28
CA VAL A 82 2.36 -13.32 12.63
C VAL A 82 2.13 -12.64 11.28
N GLY A 83 2.75 -13.21 10.26
CA GLY A 83 2.63 -12.75 8.88
C GLY A 83 2.88 -13.90 7.93
N SER A 84 1.82 -14.41 7.31
CA SER A 84 1.95 -15.41 6.24
C SER A 84 1.05 -15.03 5.08
N ILE A 85 1.52 -15.24 3.87
CA ILE A 85 0.75 -15.03 2.65
C ILE A 85 0.81 -16.29 1.80
N SER A 86 -0.35 -16.79 1.42
CA SER A 86 -0.50 -17.91 0.49
C SER A 86 -1.40 -17.49 -0.66
N CYS A 87 -0.91 -17.61 -1.89
CA CYS A 87 -1.61 -17.14 -3.08
C CYS A 87 -1.88 -18.30 -4.04
N LEU A 88 -3.09 -18.34 -4.58
CA LEU A 88 -3.57 -19.38 -5.48
C LEU A 88 -4.09 -18.74 -6.77
N MET A 89 -3.57 -19.18 -7.91
CA MET A 89 -4.07 -18.74 -9.21
C MET A 89 -5.45 -19.35 -9.48
N VAL A 90 -6.41 -18.50 -9.82
CA VAL A 90 -7.79 -18.94 -10.02
C VAL A 90 -7.99 -19.30 -11.49
N LYS A 91 -8.10 -20.60 -11.79
CA LYS A 91 -8.44 -21.11 -13.14
C LYS A 91 -9.95 -21.10 -13.43
N VAL A 92 -10.75 -20.51 -12.55
CA VAL A 92 -12.22 -20.47 -12.63
C VAL A 92 -12.65 -18.99 -12.68
N PRO A 93 -13.62 -18.59 -13.51
CA PRO A 93 -14.11 -17.21 -13.51
C PRO A 93 -14.60 -16.85 -12.10
N VAL A 94 -13.99 -15.82 -11.50
CA VAL A 94 -14.45 -15.25 -10.23
C VAL A 94 -15.78 -14.55 -10.52
N ILE A 95 -16.90 -15.23 -10.29
CA ILE A 95 -18.22 -14.62 -10.32
C ILE A 95 -18.34 -13.80 -9.03
N PRO A 96 -18.42 -12.46 -9.09
CA PRO A 96 -18.69 -11.67 -7.90
C PRO A 96 -20.06 -12.08 -7.37
N ILE A 97 -20.11 -12.63 -6.17
CA ILE A 97 -21.36 -12.83 -5.45
C ILE A 97 -21.87 -11.42 -5.16
N ALA A 98 -22.90 -11.00 -5.90
CA ALA A 98 -23.61 -9.77 -5.60
C ALA A 98 -24.07 -9.84 -4.14
N ALA A 99 -23.72 -8.83 -3.35
CA ALA A 99 -24.22 -8.72 -1.99
C ALA A 99 -25.75 -8.67 -2.05
N GLU A 100 -26.41 -9.74 -1.64
CA GLU A 100 -27.85 -9.74 -1.47
C GLU A 100 -28.17 -8.78 -0.31
N PRO A 101 -29.05 -7.78 -0.51
CA PRO A 101 -29.41 -6.87 0.55
C PRO A 101 -30.14 -7.64 1.64
N VAL A 102 -29.56 -7.68 2.84
CA VAL A 102 -30.20 -8.25 4.04
C VAL A 102 -31.50 -7.48 4.31
N ARG A 103 -32.63 -8.09 3.96
CA ARG A 103 -33.97 -7.57 4.25
C ARG A 103 -34.29 -7.92 5.70
N LEU A 104 -34.05 -6.99 6.62
CA LEU A 104 -34.53 -7.09 7.99
C LEU A 104 -36.07 -7.16 7.95
N LYS A 105 -36.63 -8.22 8.53
CA LYS A 105 -38.06 -8.35 8.84
C LYS A 105 -38.33 -7.85 10.24
#